data_AF-A0A2E0ZE81-F1
#
_entry.id   AF-A0A2E0ZE81-F1
#
_cell.length_a   1.000
_cell.length_b   1.000
_cell.length_c   1.000
_cell.angle_alpha   90.00
_cell.angle_beta   90.00
_cell.angle_gamma   90.00
#
_symmetry.space_group_name_H-M   'P 1'
#
loop_
_entity.id
_entity.type
_entity.pdbx_description
1 polymer ?
#
loop_
_entity_poly.entity_id
_entity_poly.type
_entity_poly.pdbx_seq_one_letter_code
_entity_poly.pdbx_strand_id
1 'polypeptide(L)'
;MKRFLWLLTAILWLTAVSCGPTPVEEESPTEVPADSDGGGLNEAPEADPGVFPRATLTPPPVSEPIEPETAPGSEDGYPVPELPPATALPEGYVAPTPLPSLNPYPEATGNLIWILKPVGEQCAETPATPDLQTAVADMVAFGIPVEASEMTDLPVCSACGCPTSAHFRLQIDSGYLGNAQVLGWFEEE
;
A
#
# COMPACT_ATOMS: atom_id res chain seq x y z
N MET A 1 32.23 6.22 55.41
CA MET A 1 31.05 6.09 54.52
C MET A 1 29.95 7.11 54.85
N LYS A 2 30.27 8.43 54.88
CA LYS A 2 29.27 9.48 55.17
C LYS A 2 29.46 10.76 54.35
N ARG A 3 30.49 10.78 53.48
CA ARG A 3 30.79 11.88 52.54
C ARG A 3 30.54 11.51 51.07
N PHE A 4 30.25 10.25 50.78
CA PHE A 4 29.91 9.78 49.43
C PHE A 4 28.40 9.86 49.13
N LEU A 5 27.56 9.97 50.17
CA LEU A 5 26.10 10.07 50.03
C LEU A 5 25.62 11.50 49.71
N TRP A 6 26.50 12.51 49.83
CA TRP A 6 26.16 13.91 49.54
C TRP A 6 26.45 14.35 48.10
N LEU A 7 27.14 13.52 47.31
CA LEU A 7 27.42 13.78 45.89
C LEU A 7 26.38 13.15 44.95
N LEU A 8 25.58 12.18 45.42
CA LEU A 8 24.50 11.56 44.66
C LEU A 8 23.19 12.36 44.66
N THR A 9 23.03 13.31 45.58
CA THR A 9 21.87 14.22 45.63
C THR A 9 22.02 15.49 44.77
N ALA A 10 23.21 15.76 44.22
CA ALA A 10 23.47 16.95 43.39
C ALA A 10 23.41 16.70 41.87
N ILE A 11 23.41 15.44 41.42
CA ILE A 11 23.32 15.08 39.99
C ILE A 11 21.88 14.71 39.59
N LEU A 12 20.96 14.67 40.56
CA LEU A 12 19.52 14.44 40.32
C LEU A 12 18.71 15.73 40.08
N TRP A 13 19.34 16.81 39.63
CA TRP A 13 18.72 18.14 39.49
C TRP A 13 19.13 18.91 38.23
N LEU A 14 19.41 18.26 37.09
CA LEU A 14 19.83 19.02 35.89
C LEU A 14 19.42 18.53 34.50
N THR A 15 18.41 17.64 34.33
CA THR A 15 17.77 17.45 33.01
C THR A 15 16.29 17.06 33.14
N ALA A 16 15.48 17.93 33.72
CA ALA A 16 14.04 17.95 33.45
C ALA A 16 13.79 18.81 32.21
N VAL A 17 13.98 18.24 31.01
CA VAL A 17 13.36 18.80 29.79
C VAL A 17 11.88 18.44 29.87
N SER A 18 11.13 19.35 30.48
CA SER A 18 9.68 19.37 30.46
C SER A 18 9.22 19.85 29.09
N CYS A 19 8.96 18.92 28.17
CA CYS A 19 8.07 19.18 27.04
C CYS A 19 6.64 18.89 27.52
N GLY A 20 6.11 19.85 28.28
CA GLY A 20 4.68 19.92 28.60
C GLY A 20 3.93 20.65 27.48
N PRO A 21 2.60 20.44 27.37
CA PRO A 21 1.80 20.89 26.23
C PRO A 21 1.73 22.41 26.17
N THR A 22 1.82 22.95 24.96
CA THR A 22 1.58 24.36 24.64
C THR A 22 0.20 24.81 25.17
N PRO A 23 0.11 25.93 25.90
CA PRO A 23 -1.17 26.49 26.32
C PRO A 23 -1.93 27.01 25.10
N VAL A 24 -3.19 26.57 24.98
CA VAL A 24 -4.21 27.15 24.11
C VAL A 24 -4.49 28.57 24.63
N GLU A 25 -4.25 29.58 23.80
CA GLU A 25 -4.79 30.92 24.03
C GLU A 25 -6.31 30.88 23.76
N GLU A 26 -7.08 30.74 24.82
CA GLU A 26 -8.50 31.09 24.86
C GLU A 26 -8.63 32.62 24.89
N GLU A 27 -8.91 33.24 23.75
CA GLU A 27 -9.65 34.50 23.71
C GLU A 27 -11.13 34.19 23.44
N SER A 28 -11.94 34.44 24.46
CA SER A 28 -13.41 34.48 24.46
C SER A 28 -13.89 35.88 24.02
N PRO A 29 -15.19 36.12 23.77
CA PRO A 29 -16.08 35.55 22.78
C PRO A 29 -16.56 36.63 21.79
N THR A 30 -16.63 36.35 20.49
CA THR A 30 -17.31 37.26 19.54
C THR A 30 -18.82 37.07 19.63
N GLU A 31 -19.44 38.12 20.13
CA GLU A 31 -20.87 38.43 20.22
C GLU A 31 -21.68 37.98 18.99
N VAL A 32 -22.70 37.15 19.22
CA VAL A 32 -23.75 36.82 18.26
C VAL A 32 -24.85 37.87 18.44
N PRO A 33 -25.22 38.67 17.43
CA PRO A 33 -26.47 39.41 17.50
C PRO A 33 -27.63 38.46 17.15
N ALA A 34 -28.52 38.27 18.12
CA ALA A 34 -29.83 37.68 17.91
C ALA A 34 -30.84 38.76 17.46
N ASP A 35 -31.68 38.34 16.53
CA ASP A 35 -33.02 38.84 16.16
C ASP A 35 -33.20 40.15 15.38
N SER A 36 -33.77 39.99 14.18
CA SER A 36 -35.01 40.71 13.82
C SER A 36 -35.77 39.97 12.72
N ASP A 37 -36.95 39.46 13.11
CA ASP A 37 -38.10 39.12 12.28
C ASP A 37 -38.40 40.17 11.20
N GLY A 38 -38.83 39.71 10.01
CA GLY A 38 -39.35 40.59 8.97
C GLY A 38 -39.63 39.86 7.66
N GLY A 39 -40.77 39.17 7.59
CA GLY A 39 -41.15 38.36 6.45
C GLY A 39 -41.50 39.13 5.17
N GLY A 40 -41.77 38.36 4.11
CA GLY A 40 -42.77 38.73 3.11
C GLY A 40 -42.31 38.80 1.66
N LEU A 41 -42.65 37.74 0.93
CA LEU A 41 -43.20 37.73 -0.44
C LEU A 41 -42.30 38.19 -1.61
N ASN A 42 -41.74 37.23 -2.35
CA ASN A 42 -41.99 36.98 -3.79
C ASN A 42 -41.19 35.73 -4.29
N GLU A 43 -41.87 34.82 -4.98
CA GLU A 43 -41.41 33.50 -5.48
C GLU A 43 -40.38 33.53 -6.63
N ALA A 44 -39.56 32.48 -6.71
CA ALA A 44 -39.38 31.66 -7.92
C ALA A 44 -38.75 30.29 -7.56
N PRO A 45 -39.25 29.14 -8.06
CA PRO A 45 -38.48 27.91 -8.00
C PRO A 45 -37.33 28.00 -9.01
N GLU A 46 -36.10 28.06 -8.52
CA GLU A 46 -34.94 27.83 -9.38
C GLU A 46 -34.95 26.36 -9.79
N ALA A 47 -35.34 26.11 -11.04
CA ALA A 47 -35.15 24.82 -11.69
C ALA A 47 -33.65 24.53 -11.73
N ASP A 48 -33.20 23.56 -10.94
CA ASP A 48 -31.85 23.02 -11.00
C ASP A 48 -31.55 22.50 -12.42
N PRO A 49 -30.67 23.15 -13.20
CA PRO A 49 -30.29 22.69 -14.52
C PRO A 49 -29.08 21.76 -14.37
N GLY A 50 -29.30 20.52 -13.93
CA GLY A 50 -28.17 19.61 -13.70
C GLY A 50 -28.47 18.12 -13.63
N VAL A 51 -29.72 17.70 -13.44
CA VAL A 51 -30.03 16.27 -13.34
C VAL A 51 -30.22 15.69 -14.74
N PHE A 52 -29.13 15.20 -15.32
CA PHE A 52 -29.23 14.19 -16.38
C PHE A 52 -30.07 13.02 -15.84
N PRO A 53 -31.14 12.59 -16.52
CA PRO A 53 -31.83 11.37 -16.12
C PRO A 53 -30.86 10.21 -16.31
N ARG A 54 -30.27 9.71 -15.22
CA ARG A 54 -29.58 8.43 -15.23
C ARG A 54 -30.67 7.38 -15.43
N ALA A 55 -30.73 6.82 -16.63
CA ALA A 55 -31.58 5.66 -16.90
C ALA A 55 -31.08 4.51 -16.00
N THR A 56 -31.78 4.28 -14.89
CA THR A 56 -31.59 3.07 -14.09
C THR A 56 -32.16 1.92 -14.90
N LEU A 57 -31.29 1.14 -15.54
CA LEU A 57 -31.65 -0.16 -16.08
C LEU A 57 -31.89 -1.10 -14.89
N THR A 58 -33.14 -1.21 -14.46
CA THR A 58 -33.55 -2.28 -13.54
C THR A 58 -33.47 -3.59 -14.32
N PRO A 59 -32.61 -4.55 -13.94
CA PRO A 59 -32.63 -5.87 -14.56
C PRO A 59 -34.01 -6.50 -14.32
N PRO A 60 -34.58 -7.24 -15.28
CA PRO A 60 -35.80 -7.98 -15.04
C PRO A 60 -35.60 -8.90 -13.83
N PRO A 61 -36.65 -9.19 -13.04
CA PRO A 61 -36.54 -10.14 -11.95
C PRO A 61 -36.07 -11.48 -12.53
N VAL A 62 -34.86 -11.90 -12.14
CA VAL A 62 -34.33 -13.23 -12.43
C VAL A 62 -35.19 -14.21 -11.64
N SER A 63 -36.30 -14.59 -12.24
CA SER A 63 -37.07 -15.74 -11.80
C SER A 63 -36.35 -16.92 -12.42
N GLU A 64 -35.74 -17.72 -11.55
CA GLU A 64 -35.07 -19.01 -11.81
C GLU A 64 -33.54 -18.92 -11.97
N PRO A 65 -32.78 -19.72 -11.18
CA PRO A 65 -31.40 -20.04 -11.51
C PRO A 65 -31.39 -20.69 -12.90
N ILE A 66 -30.60 -20.14 -13.81
CA ILE A 66 -30.32 -20.81 -15.09
C ILE A 66 -29.49 -22.04 -14.72
N GLU A 67 -30.13 -23.21 -14.64
CA GLU A 67 -29.42 -24.47 -14.64
C GLU A 67 -28.57 -24.52 -15.91
N PRO A 68 -27.26 -24.82 -15.84
CA PRO A 68 -26.48 -25.03 -17.04
C PRO A 68 -27.13 -26.18 -17.81
N GLU A 69 -27.66 -25.87 -18.99
CA GLU A 69 -28.24 -26.84 -19.90
C GLU A 69 -27.19 -27.92 -20.16
N THR A 70 -27.37 -29.08 -19.52
CA THR A 70 -26.52 -30.24 -19.80
C THR A 70 -26.97 -30.75 -21.15
N ALA A 71 -26.27 -30.33 -22.20
CA ALA A 71 -26.52 -30.79 -23.55
C ALA A 71 -26.54 -32.33 -23.56
N PRO A 72 -27.57 -32.98 -24.13
CA PRO A 72 -27.60 -34.43 -24.23
C PRO A 72 -26.53 -34.86 -25.25
N GLY A 73 -25.38 -35.30 -24.74
CA GLY A 73 -24.34 -35.94 -25.57
C GLY A 73 -22.91 -35.50 -25.28
N SER A 74 -22.47 -35.47 -24.01
CA SER A 74 -21.04 -35.33 -23.69
C SER A 74 -20.35 -36.70 -23.58
N GLU A 75 -20.36 -37.48 -24.65
CA GLU A 75 -19.43 -38.62 -24.80
C GLU A 75 -18.27 -38.26 -25.74
N ASP A 76 -18.45 -37.26 -26.61
CA ASP A 76 -17.44 -36.76 -27.53
C ASP A 76 -17.13 -35.29 -27.19
N GLY A 77 -16.12 -35.07 -26.36
CA GLY A 77 -15.63 -33.71 -26.06
C GLY A 77 -15.32 -32.95 -27.35
N TYR A 78 -15.59 -31.64 -27.36
CA TYR A 78 -15.23 -30.77 -28.48
C TYR A 78 -13.77 -31.00 -28.88
N PRO A 79 -13.46 -31.23 -30.18
CA PRO A 79 -12.09 -31.40 -30.61
C PRO A 79 -11.34 -30.12 -30.25
N VAL A 80 -10.37 -30.22 -29.33
CA VAL A 80 -9.44 -29.14 -29.03
C VAL A 80 -8.70 -28.85 -30.34
N PRO A 81 -8.83 -27.65 -30.92
CA PRO A 81 -8.09 -27.32 -32.13
C PRO A 81 -6.60 -27.49 -31.86
N GLU A 82 -5.90 -28.26 -32.70
CA GLU A 82 -4.44 -28.34 -32.63
C GLU A 82 -3.88 -26.92 -32.80
N LEU A 83 -3.14 -26.45 -31.79
CA LEU A 83 -2.46 -25.18 -31.87
C LEU A 83 -1.43 -25.26 -33.01
N PRO A 84 -1.39 -24.24 -33.91
CA PRO A 84 -0.39 -24.22 -34.96
C PRO A 84 1.02 -24.27 -34.38
N PRO A 85 1.99 -24.85 -35.10
CA PRO A 85 3.37 -24.91 -34.63
C PRO A 85 3.88 -23.49 -34.38
N ALA A 86 4.54 -23.29 -33.23
CA ALA A 86 5.09 -22.00 -32.87
C ALA A 86 6.04 -21.49 -33.98
N THR A 87 5.72 -20.33 -34.54
CA THR A 87 6.54 -19.68 -35.56
C THR A 87 7.93 -19.42 -34.99
N ALA A 88 8.98 -19.82 -35.70
CA ALA A 88 10.35 -19.51 -35.30
C ALA A 88 10.52 -17.99 -35.21
N LEU A 89 11.06 -17.52 -34.08
CA LEU A 89 11.37 -16.10 -33.89
C LEU A 89 12.44 -15.67 -34.89
N PRO A 90 12.39 -14.43 -35.43
CA PRO A 90 13.40 -13.93 -36.35
C PRO A 90 14.81 -13.99 -35.73
N GLU A 91 15.84 -14.25 -36.53
CA GLU A 91 17.22 -14.15 -36.05
C GLU A 91 17.50 -12.74 -35.51
N GLY A 92 17.95 -12.67 -34.25
CA GLY A 92 18.19 -11.41 -33.54
C GLY A 92 17.05 -10.93 -32.65
N TYR A 93 15.91 -11.64 -32.58
CA TYR A 93 14.89 -11.36 -31.57
C TYR A 93 15.38 -11.82 -30.19
N VAL A 94 15.60 -10.86 -29.28
CA VAL A 94 15.73 -11.15 -27.85
C VAL A 94 14.32 -11.32 -27.32
N ALA A 95 13.98 -12.56 -26.90
CA ALA A 95 12.72 -12.80 -26.23
C ALA A 95 12.66 -11.94 -24.94
N PRO A 96 11.54 -11.25 -24.67
CA PRO A 96 11.37 -10.56 -23.39
C PRO A 96 11.60 -11.54 -22.25
N THR A 97 12.34 -11.12 -21.22
CA THR A 97 12.49 -11.92 -20.00
C THR A 97 11.08 -12.22 -19.47
N PRO A 98 10.71 -13.51 -19.30
CA PRO A 98 9.40 -13.85 -18.77
C PRO A 98 9.27 -13.25 -17.37
N LEU A 99 8.15 -12.58 -17.11
CA LEU A 99 7.82 -12.11 -15.78
C LEU A 99 7.72 -13.30 -14.82
N PRO A 100 8.10 -13.12 -13.55
CA PRO A 100 7.90 -14.16 -12.56
C PRO A 100 6.42 -14.57 -12.49
N SER A 101 6.17 -15.87 -12.29
CA SER A 101 4.82 -16.37 -12.05
C SER A 101 4.39 -15.94 -10.64
N LEU A 102 3.42 -15.05 -10.57
CA LEU A 102 2.79 -14.61 -9.32
C LEU A 102 1.43 -15.31 -9.17
N ASN A 103 0.95 -15.46 -7.94
CA ASN A 103 -0.44 -15.84 -7.70
C ASN A 103 -1.35 -14.69 -8.19
N PRO A 104 -2.23 -14.93 -9.18
CA PRO A 104 -3.12 -13.89 -9.70
C PRO A 104 -4.22 -13.48 -8.73
N TYR A 105 -4.52 -14.32 -7.72
CA TYR A 105 -5.54 -14.07 -6.70
C TYR A 105 -4.96 -14.33 -5.30
N PRO A 106 -4.08 -13.45 -4.81
CA PRO A 106 -3.70 -13.45 -3.40
C PRO A 106 -4.90 -13.03 -2.55
N GLU A 107 -5.17 -13.77 -1.47
CA GLU A 107 -6.27 -13.45 -0.56
C GLU A 107 -5.79 -12.42 0.47
N ALA A 108 -6.40 -11.24 0.49
CA ALA A 108 -6.12 -10.25 1.54
C ALA A 108 -6.56 -10.79 2.91
N THR A 109 -5.64 -10.73 3.87
CA THR A 109 -5.80 -11.30 5.21
C THR A 109 -6.26 -10.28 6.25
N GLY A 110 -6.10 -8.99 5.96
CA GLY A 110 -6.24 -7.88 6.91
C GLY A 110 -5.05 -7.74 7.87
N ASN A 111 -4.03 -8.58 7.77
CA ASN A 111 -2.86 -8.53 8.62
C ASN A 111 -1.69 -7.85 7.89
N LEU A 112 -1.23 -6.72 8.41
CA LEU A 112 -0.14 -5.95 7.83
C LEU A 112 1.21 -6.40 8.37
N ILE A 113 2.14 -6.69 7.46
CA ILE A 113 3.51 -7.10 7.76
C ILE A 113 4.49 -6.16 7.07
N TRP A 114 5.69 -6.07 7.65
CA TRP A 114 6.81 -5.37 7.03
C TRP A 114 7.65 -6.35 6.21
N ILE A 115 8.03 -5.92 5.02
CA ILE A 115 8.93 -6.66 4.13
C ILE A 115 10.12 -5.80 3.75
N LEU A 116 11.24 -6.44 3.46
CA LEU A 116 12.53 -5.82 3.21
C LEU A 116 13.11 -6.28 1.88
N LYS A 117 13.87 -5.38 1.26
CA LYS A 117 14.72 -5.68 0.09
C LYS A 117 15.96 -4.79 0.10
N PRO A 118 17.17 -5.35 -0.09
CA PRO A 118 18.41 -4.57 -0.06
C PRO A 118 18.45 -3.55 -1.21
N VAL A 119 18.98 -2.37 -0.92
CA VAL A 119 19.19 -1.30 -1.90
C VAL A 119 20.52 -1.54 -2.62
N GLY A 120 20.50 -2.52 -3.53
CA GLY A 120 21.67 -2.90 -4.32
C GLY A 120 22.70 -3.71 -3.53
N GLU A 121 23.97 -3.59 -3.93
CA GLU A 121 25.08 -4.31 -3.31
C GLU A 121 25.49 -3.69 -1.98
N GLN A 122 25.69 -4.56 -0.97
CA GLN A 122 26.27 -4.14 0.30
C GLN A 122 27.66 -3.54 0.05
N CYS A 123 27.96 -2.42 0.70
CA CYS A 123 29.23 -1.69 0.54
C CYS A 123 29.45 -0.97 -0.79
N ALA A 124 28.48 -0.90 -1.70
CA ALA A 124 28.65 -0.09 -2.90
C ALA A 124 28.71 1.41 -2.53
N GLU A 125 29.73 2.13 -3.02
CA GLU A 125 29.86 3.58 -2.78
C GLU A 125 28.75 4.39 -3.45
N THR A 126 27.98 3.78 -4.34
CA THR A 126 26.79 4.37 -4.94
C THR A 126 25.68 3.31 -4.92
N PRO A 127 24.56 3.55 -4.21
CA PRO A 127 23.44 2.62 -4.25
C PRO A 127 22.96 2.49 -5.70
N ALA A 128 22.86 1.25 -6.18
CA ALA A 128 22.26 0.98 -7.47
C ALA A 128 20.79 1.41 -7.38
N THR A 129 20.40 2.33 -8.27
CA THR A 129 18.99 2.60 -8.61
C THR A 129 18.25 1.27 -8.76
N PRO A 130 17.06 1.11 -8.16
CA PRO A 130 15.99 2.10 -8.00
C PRO A 130 16.00 2.93 -6.70
N ASP A 131 15.19 4.00 -6.65
CA ASP A 131 14.83 4.71 -5.41
C ASP A 131 13.57 4.11 -4.75
N LEU A 132 13.22 4.56 -3.53
CA LEU A 132 12.08 4.02 -2.77
C LEU A 132 10.75 4.13 -3.54
N GLN A 133 10.50 5.21 -4.27
CA GLN A 133 9.23 5.36 -5.01
C GLN A 133 9.15 4.39 -6.18
N THR A 134 10.27 4.15 -6.86
CA THR A 134 10.34 3.14 -7.92
C THR A 134 10.08 1.74 -7.36
N ALA A 135 10.64 1.40 -6.19
CA ALA A 135 10.36 0.13 -5.54
C ALA A 135 8.87 -0.04 -5.17
N VAL A 136 8.22 1.03 -4.69
CA VAL A 136 6.78 1.03 -4.42
C VAL A 136 5.97 0.89 -5.72
N ALA A 137 6.33 1.63 -6.76
CA ALA A 137 5.64 1.59 -8.05
C ALA A 137 5.72 0.19 -8.68
N ASP A 138 6.87 -0.48 -8.59
CA ASP A 138 7.04 -1.85 -9.05
C ASP A 138 6.11 -2.81 -8.30
N MET A 139 6.03 -2.71 -6.96
CA MET A 139 5.14 -3.57 -6.17
C MET A 139 3.68 -3.39 -6.55
N VAL A 140 3.24 -2.14 -6.73
CA VAL A 140 1.87 -1.82 -7.18
C VAL A 140 1.63 -2.32 -8.61
N ALA A 141 2.61 -2.22 -9.50
CA ALA A 141 2.52 -2.73 -10.87
C ALA A 141 2.38 -4.26 -10.92
N PHE A 142 2.94 -4.98 -9.94
CA PHE A 142 2.74 -6.41 -9.74
C PHE A 142 1.46 -6.77 -8.97
N GLY A 143 0.58 -5.79 -8.71
CA GLY A 143 -0.69 -6.02 -8.04
C GLY A 143 -0.58 -6.24 -6.54
N ILE A 144 0.52 -5.78 -5.91
CA ILE A 144 0.72 -5.84 -4.46
C ILE A 144 0.49 -4.44 -3.89
N PRO A 145 -0.62 -4.21 -3.15
CA PRO A 145 -0.86 -2.93 -2.48
C PRO A 145 0.20 -2.67 -1.40
N VAL A 146 0.66 -1.42 -1.33
CA VAL A 146 1.63 -0.96 -0.31
C VAL A 146 0.94 0.07 0.57
N GLU A 147 0.90 -0.19 1.88
CA GLU A 147 0.26 0.66 2.88
C GLU A 147 1.22 1.73 3.43
N ALA A 148 2.49 1.36 3.59
CA ALA A 148 3.54 2.26 4.05
C ALA A 148 4.89 1.89 3.42
N SER A 149 5.80 2.85 3.34
CA SER A 149 7.12 2.66 2.72
C SER A 149 8.17 3.55 3.37
N GLU A 150 9.32 2.99 3.69
CA GLU A 150 10.46 3.73 4.21
C GLU A 150 11.80 3.08 3.82
N MET A 151 12.89 3.78 4.11
CA MET A 151 14.24 3.26 4.03
C MET A 151 14.69 2.90 5.44
N THR A 152 15.34 1.75 5.61
CA THR A 152 15.91 1.31 6.89
C THR A 152 17.34 0.85 6.71
N ASP A 153 18.16 0.98 7.75
CA ASP A 153 19.52 0.48 7.79
C ASP A 153 19.61 -0.70 8.75
N LEU A 154 20.01 -1.87 8.24
CA LEU A 154 20.16 -3.08 9.03
C LEU A 154 21.63 -3.39 9.31
N PRO A 155 21.99 -3.77 10.56
CA PRO A 155 23.35 -4.18 10.87
C PRO A 155 23.65 -5.52 10.19
N VAL A 156 24.77 -5.59 9.46
CA VAL A 156 25.16 -6.81 8.72
C VAL A 156 26.42 -7.42 9.32
N CYS A 157 27.52 -6.67 9.27
CA CYS A 157 28.80 -7.14 9.76
C CYS A 157 29.66 -5.98 10.26
N SER A 158 29.68 -5.82 11.59
CA SER A 158 30.48 -4.80 12.27
C SER A 158 31.99 -4.92 12.05
N ALA A 159 32.48 -6.08 11.61
CA ALA A 159 33.91 -6.32 11.34
C ALA A 159 34.30 -6.21 9.86
N CYS A 160 33.34 -6.11 8.93
CA CYS A 160 33.58 -6.24 7.49
C CYS A 160 33.90 -4.90 6.79
N GLY A 161 34.02 -3.80 7.54
CA GLY A 161 34.22 -2.45 6.98
C GLY A 161 32.93 -1.74 6.55
N CYS A 162 31.79 -2.46 6.51
CA CYS A 162 30.45 -1.92 6.27
C CYS A 162 29.48 -2.43 7.34
N PRO A 163 29.28 -1.68 8.43
CA PRO A 163 28.52 -2.17 9.57
C PRO A 163 27.03 -2.30 9.28
N THR A 164 26.50 -1.50 8.34
CA THR A 164 25.08 -1.44 8.00
C THR A 164 24.84 -1.60 6.50
N SER A 165 23.63 -2.02 6.13
CA SER A 165 23.16 -2.00 4.74
C SER A 165 21.76 -1.43 4.64
N ALA A 166 21.58 -0.55 3.66
CA ALA A 166 20.30 0.08 3.39
C ALA A 166 19.33 -0.91 2.74
N HIS A 167 18.08 -0.88 3.18
CA HIS A 167 16.97 -1.67 2.68
C HIS A 167 15.76 -0.79 2.40
N PHE A 168 15.03 -1.12 1.34
CA PHE A 168 13.64 -0.71 1.21
C PHE A 168 12.82 -1.51 2.21
N ARG A 169 11.94 -0.82 2.93
CA ARG A 169 11.04 -1.41 3.91
C ARG A 169 9.62 -1.01 3.53
N LEU A 170 8.79 -1.99 3.19
CA LEU A 170 7.40 -1.77 2.76
C LEU A 170 6.43 -2.49 3.68
N GLN A 171 5.28 -1.89 3.94
CA GLN A 171 4.19 -2.52 4.66
C GLN A 171 3.15 -3.02 3.65
N ILE A 172 2.85 -4.31 3.70
CA ILE A 172 1.89 -4.98 2.81
C ILE A 172 0.95 -5.88 3.63
N ASP A 173 -0.14 -6.32 3.03
CA ASP A 173 -0.95 -7.39 3.60
C ASP A 173 -0.26 -8.76 3.46
N SER A 174 -0.28 -9.57 4.51
CA SER A 174 0.42 -10.86 4.58
C SER A 174 -0.03 -11.87 3.52
N GLY A 175 -1.23 -11.73 2.97
CA GLY A 175 -1.74 -12.52 1.85
C GLY A 175 -0.92 -12.38 0.56
N TYR A 176 -0.17 -11.27 0.43
CA TYR A 176 0.69 -10.99 -0.72
C TYR A 176 2.16 -11.40 -0.49
N LEU A 177 2.50 -11.92 0.69
CA LEU A 177 3.88 -12.27 1.04
C LEU A 177 4.52 -13.25 0.04
N GLY A 178 3.77 -14.27 -0.41
CA GLY A 178 4.27 -15.23 -1.39
C GLY A 178 4.66 -14.56 -2.72
N ASN A 179 3.86 -13.60 -3.20
CA ASN A 179 4.17 -12.84 -4.40
C ASN A 179 5.37 -11.90 -4.17
N ALA A 180 5.45 -11.24 -3.02
CA ALA A 180 6.57 -10.38 -2.66
C ALA A 180 7.89 -11.18 -2.60
N GLN A 181 7.87 -12.41 -2.07
CA GLN A 181 9.03 -13.30 -2.02
C GLN A 181 9.56 -13.68 -3.40
N VAL A 182 8.66 -13.95 -4.36
CA VAL A 182 9.05 -14.20 -5.75
C VAL A 182 9.75 -12.98 -6.38
N LEU A 183 9.39 -11.76 -5.95
CA LEU A 183 10.02 -10.49 -6.36
C LEU A 183 11.31 -10.16 -5.58
N GLY A 184 11.76 -11.07 -4.71
CA GLY A 184 13.00 -10.95 -3.93
C GLY A 184 12.87 -10.13 -2.64
N TRP A 185 11.64 -9.94 -2.13
CA TRP A 185 11.40 -9.36 -0.82
C TRP A 185 11.33 -10.44 0.25
N PHE A 186 11.65 -10.10 1.50
CA PHE A 186 11.54 -11.02 2.63
C PHE A 186 10.82 -10.35 3.79
N GLU A 187 10.17 -11.14 4.64
CA GLU A 187 9.54 -10.63 5.86
C GLU A 187 10.62 -10.09 6.81
N GLU A 188 10.32 -8.97 7.46
CA GLU A 188 11.16 -8.43 8.53
C GLU A 188 10.95 -9.22 9.82
N GLU A 189 12.02 -9.87 10.30
CA GLU A 189 12.05 -10.64 11.56
C GLU A 189 12.38 -9.79 12.81
#